data_AF-A0A3D2IM38-F1
#
_entry.id   AF-A0A3D2IM38-F1
#
_cell.length_a   1.000
_cell.length_b   1.000
_cell.length_c   1.000
_cell.angle_alpha   90.00
_cell.angle_beta   90.00
_cell.angle_gamma   90.00
#
_symmetry.space_group_name_H-M   'P 1'
#
loop_
_entity.id
_entity.type
_entity.pdbx_description
1 polymer ?
#
loop_
_entity_poly.entity_id
_entity_poly.type
_entity_poly.pdbx_seq_one_letter_code
_entity_poly.pdbx_strand_id
1 'polypeptide(L)'
;RNMLSALLAVSEYRHGSRSLEFILDMSRLTEVSRFTPSCLPVDEQLDIHLDVTDFRKRLSYEQMMGDYEEKYAIAAHENYCARRLEEAEKLQMDQTRIQELKAEREMAPWEELDESFRREYFSQIHYIGVQLQDYQSALGLRPVLPGSSDTITELYGPVLEELSEMEHRRWMLDREKEGWRYGQYDPDAKTTPEMVPYDELDEVSRENIRLIVRAIPENLLAIGFELYRKVV
;
A
#
# COMPACT_ATOMS: atom_id res chain seq x y z
N ARG A 1 -3.48 -7.47 17.60
CA ARG A 1 -3.23 -7.76 16.18
C ARG A 1 -2.13 -6.82 15.68
N ASN A 2 -2.37 -5.52 15.74
CA ASN A 2 -1.58 -4.44 15.13
C ASN A 2 -0.10 -4.41 15.57
N MET A 3 0.20 -4.66 16.86
CA MET A 3 1.59 -4.73 17.35
C MET A 3 2.39 -5.89 16.76
N LEU A 4 1.80 -7.10 16.77
CA LEU A 4 2.49 -8.29 16.27
C LEU A 4 2.64 -8.22 14.75
N SER A 5 1.61 -7.71 14.04
CA SER A 5 1.71 -7.42 12.61
C SER A 5 2.90 -6.52 12.30
N ALA A 6 3.01 -5.38 13.02
CA ALA A 6 4.09 -4.44 12.83
C ALA A 6 5.48 -5.06 13.10
N LEU A 7 5.62 -5.83 14.18
CA LEU A 7 6.87 -6.54 14.50
C LEU A 7 7.24 -7.56 13.42
N LEU A 8 6.31 -8.41 12.99
CA LEU A 8 6.61 -9.45 12.00
C LEU A 8 6.95 -8.87 10.61
N ALA A 9 6.44 -7.67 10.31
CA ALA A 9 6.61 -7.03 9.02
C ALA A 9 7.85 -6.12 8.92
N VAL A 10 8.63 -5.93 10.00
CA VAL A 10 9.83 -5.09 9.97
C VAL A 10 10.81 -5.60 8.92
N SER A 11 11.37 -4.67 8.15
CA SER A 11 12.30 -4.90 7.05
C SER A 11 13.57 -5.65 7.46
N GLU A 12 14.10 -5.37 8.66
CA GLU A 12 15.34 -5.96 9.13
C GLU A 12 15.30 -6.31 10.62
N TYR A 13 15.79 -7.52 10.90
CA TYR A 13 16.19 -7.98 12.24
C TYR A 13 17.70 -8.20 12.28
N ARG A 14 18.42 -7.34 13.01
CA ARG A 14 19.90 -7.29 13.04
C ARG A 14 20.55 -8.61 13.47
N HIS A 15 19.83 -9.43 14.22
CA HIS A 15 20.29 -10.74 14.71
C HIS A 15 19.31 -11.88 14.42
N GLY A 16 18.50 -11.74 13.35
CA GLY A 16 17.51 -12.75 12.96
C GLY A 16 16.50 -13.05 14.08
N SER A 17 16.13 -14.32 14.28
CA SER A 17 15.11 -14.70 15.26
C SER A 17 15.45 -14.32 16.71
N ARG A 18 16.75 -14.26 17.07
CA ARG A 18 17.19 -13.86 18.42
C ARG A 18 16.79 -12.44 18.76
N SER A 19 16.76 -11.54 17.77
CA SER A 19 16.28 -10.17 18.00
C SER A 19 14.86 -10.15 18.53
N LEU A 20 13.97 -11.00 18.00
CA LEU A 20 12.58 -11.08 18.46
C LEU A 20 12.49 -11.61 19.89
N GLU A 21 13.27 -12.65 20.22
CA GLU A 21 13.37 -13.18 21.59
C GLU A 21 13.77 -12.09 22.58
N PHE A 22 14.85 -11.35 22.31
CA PHE A 22 15.31 -10.27 23.18
C PHE A 22 14.29 -9.14 23.32
N ILE A 23 13.61 -8.75 22.24
CA ILE A 23 12.56 -7.73 22.30
C ILE A 23 11.41 -8.19 23.21
N LEU A 24 11.00 -9.46 23.12
CA LEU A 24 9.95 -10.02 23.97
C LEU A 24 10.39 -10.10 25.43
N ASP A 25 11.64 -10.52 25.69
CA ASP A 25 12.20 -10.60 27.04
C ASP A 25 12.34 -9.23 27.71
N MET A 26 12.72 -8.19 26.95
CA MET A 26 12.81 -6.81 27.45
C MET A 26 11.44 -6.12 27.53
N SER A 27 10.41 -6.68 26.90
CA SER A 27 9.07 -6.11 26.93
C SER A 27 8.41 -6.32 28.30
N ARG A 28 7.64 -5.33 28.76
CA ARG A 28 6.85 -5.40 29.99
C ARG A 28 5.60 -6.26 29.77
N LEU A 29 5.79 -7.58 29.72
CA LEU A 29 4.74 -8.57 29.45
C LEU A 29 4.16 -9.24 30.71
N THR A 30 4.71 -8.96 31.88
CA THR A 30 4.20 -9.48 33.15
C THR A 30 2.87 -8.80 33.51
N GLU A 31 1.87 -9.60 33.89
CA GLU A 31 0.51 -9.16 34.29
C GLU A 31 -0.32 -8.42 33.23
N VAL A 32 0.13 -8.38 31.98
CA VAL A 32 -0.65 -7.80 30.87
C VAL A 32 -1.34 -8.89 30.05
N SER A 33 -2.61 -8.65 29.71
CA SER A 33 -3.40 -9.55 28.85
C SER A 33 -3.26 -9.24 27.36
N ARG A 34 -2.56 -8.14 27.00
CA ARG A 34 -2.34 -7.69 25.62
C ARG A 34 -0.96 -7.08 25.46
N PHE A 35 -0.28 -7.43 24.36
CA PHE A 35 0.96 -6.79 23.95
C PHE A 35 0.66 -5.46 23.22
N THR A 36 0.78 -4.35 23.93
CA THR A 36 0.52 -2.99 23.43
C THR A 36 1.84 -2.19 23.29
N PRO A 37 1.85 -1.03 22.59
CA PRO A 37 3.05 -0.20 22.49
C PRO A 37 3.67 0.20 23.82
N SER A 38 2.86 0.33 24.88
CA SER A 38 3.36 0.61 26.23
C SER A 38 4.18 -0.52 26.85
N CYS A 39 4.13 -1.73 26.29
CA CYS A 39 4.96 -2.85 26.74
C CYS A 39 6.35 -2.83 26.10
N LEU A 40 6.55 -2.10 25.01
CA LEU A 40 7.81 -2.13 24.28
C LEU A 40 8.97 -1.52 25.08
N PRO A 41 10.20 -2.01 24.84
CA PRO A 41 11.42 -1.31 25.20
C PRO A 41 11.47 0.11 24.60
N VAL A 42 12.39 0.93 25.11
CA VAL A 42 12.66 2.25 24.50
C VAL A 42 13.33 2.09 23.13
N ASP A 43 13.27 3.14 22.31
CA ASP A 43 13.73 3.08 20.92
C ASP A 43 15.20 2.70 20.80
N GLU A 44 16.05 3.19 21.72
CA GLU A 44 17.48 2.86 21.73
C GLU A 44 17.73 1.37 21.96
N GLN A 45 16.84 0.69 22.70
CA GLN A 45 16.92 -0.75 22.93
C GLN A 45 16.36 -1.55 21.74
N LEU A 46 15.26 -1.08 21.16
CA LEU A 46 14.68 -1.69 19.96
C LEU A 46 15.66 -1.61 18.78
N ASP A 47 16.34 -0.48 18.62
CA ASP A 47 17.26 -0.26 17.51
C ASP A 47 18.47 -1.19 17.55
N ILE A 48 18.84 -1.74 18.71
CA ILE A 48 19.88 -2.78 18.77
C ILE A 48 19.46 -4.05 18.00
N HIS A 49 18.15 -4.29 17.86
CA HIS A 49 17.61 -5.56 17.39
C HIS A 49 16.90 -5.49 16.04
N LEU A 50 16.33 -4.35 15.69
CA LEU A 50 15.57 -4.14 14.45
C LEU A 50 15.74 -2.72 13.91
N ASP A 51 15.30 -2.46 12.68
CA ASP A 51 15.15 -1.09 12.18
C ASP A 51 14.00 -0.40 12.93
N VAL A 52 14.33 0.41 13.94
CA VAL A 52 13.33 1.06 14.79
C VAL A 52 12.50 2.08 14.01
N THR A 53 13.07 2.71 12.98
CA THR A 53 12.39 3.71 12.17
C THR A 53 11.30 3.05 11.33
N ASP A 54 11.64 1.97 10.61
CA ASP A 54 10.68 1.18 9.87
C ASP A 54 9.61 0.57 10.78
N PHE A 55 10.01 0.01 11.93
CA PHE A 55 9.09 -0.53 12.91
C PHE A 55 8.08 0.51 13.42
N ARG A 56 8.53 1.73 13.75
CA ARG A 56 7.65 2.81 14.23
C ARG A 56 6.67 3.26 13.15
N LYS A 57 7.12 3.34 11.89
CA LYS A 57 6.23 3.64 10.75
C LYS A 57 5.14 2.58 10.61
N ARG A 58 5.51 1.30 10.60
CA ARG A 58 4.57 0.18 10.52
C ARG A 58 3.60 0.15 11.68
N LEU A 59 4.09 0.33 12.90
CA LEU A 59 3.26 0.36 14.10
C LEU A 59 2.23 1.50 14.05
N SER A 60 2.66 2.71 13.68
CA SER A 60 1.76 3.87 13.53
C SER A 60 0.66 3.59 12.51
N TYR A 61 1.04 3.09 11.33
CA TYR A 61 0.10 2.73 10.28
C TYR A 61 -0.86 1.63 10.74
N GLU A 62 -0.38 0.53 11.31
CA GLU A 62 -1.20 -0.58 11.80
C GLU A 62 -2.20 -0.14 12.87
N GLN A 63 -1.82 0.78 13.77
CA GLN A 63 -2.73 1.34 14.77
C GLN A 63 -3.84 2.20 14.16
N MET A 64 -3.57 2.85 13.02
CA MET A 64 -4.51 3.74 12.34
C MET A 64 -5.40 3.01 11.34
N MET A 65 -4.81 2.16 10.49
CA MET A 65 -5.43 1.59 9.28
C MET A 65 -5.58 0.07 9.31
N GLY A 66 -5.00 -0.64 10.28
CA GLY A 66 -4.97 -2.11 10.26
C GLY A 66 -6.35 -2.79 10.22
N ASP A 67 -7.38 -2.17 10.81
CA ASP A 67 -8.77 -2.66 10.76
C ASP A 67 -9.58 -2.14 9.55
N TYR A 68 -8.95 -1.33 8.70
CA TYR A 68 -9.56 -0.68 7.52
C TYR A 68 -8.95 -1.13 6.19
N GLU A 69 -7.83 -1.85 6.17
CA GLU A 69 -7.18 -2.29 4.92
C GLU A 69 -8.11 -3.09 4.02
N GLU A 70 -8.89 -4.02 4.58
CA GLU A 70 -9.84 -4.81 3.80
C GLU A 70 -10.94 -3.94 3.20
N LYS A 71 -11.43 -2.95 3.95
CA LYS A 71 -12.41 -1.98 3.43
C LYS A 71 -11.82 -1.15 2.31
N TYR A 72 -10.57 -0.72 2.45
CA TYR A 72 -9.87 0.00 1.38
C TYR A 72 -9.74 -0.88 0.14
N ALA A 73 -9.32 -2.13 0.31
CA ALA A 73 -9.08 -3.04 -0.80
C ALA A 73 -10.37 -3.34 -1.57
N ILE A 74 -11.49 -3.53 -0.86
CA ILE A 74 -12.83 -3.64 -1.46
C ILE A 74 -13.18 -2.36 -2.24
N ALA A 75 -13.08 -1.19 -1.59
CA ALA A 75 -13.44 0.08 -2.22
C ALA A 75 -12.59 0.37 -3.47
N ALA A 76 -11.29 0.06 -3.42
CA ALA A 76 -10.37 0.23 -4.54
C ALA A 76 -10.70 -0.71 -5.71
N HIS A 77 -11.06 -1.96 -5.43
CA HIS A 77 -11.48 -2.92 -6.45
C HIS A 77 -12.84 -2.54 -7.08
N GLU A 78 -13.80 -2.11 -6.26
CA GLU A 78 -15.10 -1.64 -6.74
C GLU A 78 -14.94 -0.40 -7.64
N ASN A 79 -14.08 0.55 -7.24
CA ASN A 79 -13.77 1.73 -8.06
C ASN A 79 -13.09 1.33 -9.37
N TYR A 80 -12.11 0.42 -9.34
CA TYR A 80 -11.49 -0.12 -10.55
C TYR A 80 -12.53 -0.69 -11.52
N CYS A 81 -13.43 -1.56 -11.03
CA CYS A 81 -14.50 -2.16 -11.82
C CYS A 81 -15.43 -1.10 -12.42
N ALA A 82 -15.86 -0.12 -11.60
CA ALA A 82 -16.75 0.95 -12.03
C ALA A 82 -16.10 1.80 -13.15
N ARG A 83 -14.83 2.18 -12.99
CA ARG A 83 -14.10 2.99 -13.97
C ARG A 83 -13.89 2.26 -15.30
N ARG A 84 -13.59 0.96 -15.26
CA ARG A 84 -13.48 0.11 -16.47
C ARG A 84 -14.79 0.08 -17.26
N LEU A 85 -15.92 -0.01 -16.56
CA LEU A 85 -17.25 0.02 -17.19
C LEU A 85 -17.58 1.41 -17.74
N GLU A 86 -17.33 2.48 -16.98
CA GLU A 86 -17.52 3.84 -17.48
C GLU A 86 -16.68 4.15 -18.72
N GLU A 87 -15.43 3.69 -18.76
CA GLU A 87 -14.56 3.85 -19.92
C GLU A 87 -15.12 3.10 -21.14
N ALA A 88 -15.60 1.88 -20.95
CA ALA A 88 -16.24 1.11 -22.01
C ALA A 88 -17.49 1.81 -22.58
N GLU A 89 -18.29 2.42 -21.70
CA GLU A 89 -19.45 3.24 -22.09
C GLU A 89 -19.03 4.50 -22.85
N LYS A 90 -18.00 5.23 -22.37
CA LYS A 90 -17.45 6.42 -23.02
C LYS A 90 -16.93 6.11 -24.43
N LEU A 91 -16.34 4.93 -24.61
CA LEU A 91 -15.87 4.42 -25.91
C LEU A 91 -16.99 3.83 -26.78
N GLN A 92 -18.24 3.81 -26.29
CA GLN A 92 -19.41 3.25 -26.99
C GLN A 92 -19.18 1.80 -27.43
N MET A 93 -18.54 1.01 -26.57
CA MET A 93 -18.32 -0.41 -26.83
C MET A 93 -19.65 -1.14 -26.95
N ASP A 94 -19.71 -2.13 -27.85
CA ASP A 94 -20.93 -2.90 -28.04
C ASP A 94 -21.24 -3.80 -26.82
N GLN A 95 -22.48 -4.28 -26.76
CA GLN A 95 -22.97 -5.07 -25.63
C GLN A 95 -22.18 -6.37 -25.44
N THR A 96 -21.73 -7.01 -26.52
CA THR A 96 -20.95 -8.25 -26.44
C THR A 96 -19.62 -7.99 -25.78
N ARG A 97 -18.92 -6.93 -26.19
CA ARG A 97 -17.63 -6.54 -25.63
C ARG A 97 -17.74 -6.12 -24.16
N ILE A 98 -18.84 -5.46 -23.77
CA ILE A 98 -19.12 -5.15 -22.36
C ILE A 98 -19.32 -6.44 -21.54
N GLN A 99 -19.99 -7.47 -22.09
CA GLN A 99 -20.12 -8.77 -21.40
C GLN A 99 -18.77 -9.49 -21.27
N GLU A 100 -17.94 -9.44 -22.31
CA GLU A 100 -16.57 -9.99 -22.24
C GLU A 100 -15.75 -9.30 -21.16
N LEU A 101 -15.79 -7.96 -21.10
CA LEU A 101 -15.13 -7.18 -20.06
C LEU A 101 -15.59 -7.62 -18.66
N LYS A 102 -16.90 -7.73 -18.43
CA LYS A 102 -17.44 -8.19 -17.14
C LYS A 102 -17.06 -9.63 -16.78
N ALA A 103 -16.69 -10.44 -17.76
CA ALA A 103 -16.25 -11.82 -17.54
C ALA A 103 -14.73 -11.95 -17.32
N GLU A 104 -13.96 -10.85 -17.42
CA GLU A 104 -12.53 -10.84 -17.08
C GLU A 104 -12.33 -11.19 -15.60
N ARG A 105 -11.25 -11.93 -15.29
CA ARG A 105 -10.99 -12.41 -13.91
C ARG A 105 -10.84 -11.27 -12.89
N GLU A 106 -10.30 -10.14 -13.32
CA GLU A 106 -10.11 -8.94 -12.49
C GLU A 106 -11.43 -8.21 -12.18
N MET A 107 -12.46 -8.47 -12.98
CA MET A 107 -13.80 -7.86 -12.86
C MET A 107 -14.76 -8.73 -12.03
N ALA A 108 -14.30 -9.88 -11.54
CA ALA A 108 -15.09 -10.75 -10.66
C ALA A 108 -15.44 -10.03 -9.34
N PRO A 109 -16.59 -10.32 -8.72
CA PRO A 109 -16.94 -9.80 -7.39
C PRO A 109 -15.83 -10.07 -6.36
N TRP A 110 -15.67 -9.17 -5.38
CA TRP A 110 -14.59 -9.24 -4.39
C TRP A 110 -14.46 -10.62 -3.71
N GLU A 111 -15.58 -11.25 -3.38
CA GLU A 111 -15.67 -12.55 -2.72
C GLU A 111 -15.15 -13.70 -3.60
N GLU A 112 -15.23 -13.54 -4.92
CA GLU A 112 -14.81 -14.51 -5.94
C GLU A 112 -13.46 -14.14 -6.59
N LEU A 113 -12.97 -12.93 -6.34
CA LEU A 113 -11.72 -12.43 -6.91
C LEU A 113 -10.54 -13.29 -6.47
N ASP A 114 -9.63 -13.58 -7.39
CA ASP A 114 -8.42 -14.37 -7.11
C ASP A 114 -7.59 -13.73 -5.98
N GLU A 115 -7.00 -14.56 -5.12
CA GLU A 115 -6.21 -14.06 -3.98
C GLU A 115 -5.02 -13.20 -4.45
N SER A 116 -4.45 -13.51 -5.61
CA SER A 116 -3.36 -12.70 -6.18
C SER A 116 -3.79 -11.27 -6.44
N PHE A 117 -4.96 -11.04 -7.04
CA PHE A 117 -5.49 -9.70 -7.28
C PHE A 117 -5.86 -8.99 -5.97
N ARG A 118 -6.51 -9.68 -5.02
CA ARG A 118 -6.80 -9.09 -3.70
C ARG A 118 -5.53 -8.60 -3.01
N ARG A 119 -4.47 -9.39 -3.07
CA ARG A 119 -3.16 -9.09 -2.47
C ARG A 119 -2.57 -7.79 -3.02
N GLU A 120 -2.77 -7.47 -4.29
CA GLU A 120 -2.26 -6.21 -4.88
C GLU A 120 -2.88 -4.97 -4.20
N TYR A 121 -4.19 -4.99 -3.96
CA TYR A 121 -4.88 -3.89 -3.26
C TYR A 121 -4.42 -3.74 -1.81
N PHE A 122 -4.24 -4.85 -1.09
CA PHE A 122 -3.67 -4.84 0.26
C PHE A 122 -2.23 -4.31 0.26
N SER A 123 -1.40 -4.80 -0.67
CA SER A 123 0.01 -4.39 -0.78
C SER A 123 0.14 -2.89 -1.06
N GLN A 124 -0.69 -2.34 -1.96
CA GLN A 124 -0.70 -0.92 -2.30
C GLN A 124 -0.96 -0.03 -1.07
N ILE A 125 -2.09 -0.22 -0.37
CA ILE A 125 -2.44 0.65 0.76
C ILE A 125 -1.49 0.48 1.93
N HIS A 126 -1.05 -0.76 2.19
CA HIS A 126 -0.12 -1.04 3.25
C HIS A 126 1.21 -0.34 3.00
N TYR A 127 1.79 -0.51 1.81
CA TYR A 127 3.08 0.09 1.48
C TYR A 127 3.01 1.62 1.50
N ILE A 128 2.08 2.22 0.75
CA ILE A 128 1.93 3.68 0.68
C ILE A 128 1.65 4.22 2.08
N GLY A 129 0.69 3.64 2.80
CA GLY A 129 0.29 4.09 4.13
C GLY A 129 1.43 4.05 5.16
N VAL A 130 2.29 3.02 5.11
CA VAL A 130 3.50 2.92 5.95
C VAL A 130 4.52 3.99 5.57
N GLN A 131 4.78 4.22 4.28
CA GLN A 131 5.73 5.25 3.86
C GLN A 131 5.23 6.67 4.23
N LEU A 132 3.92 6.90 4.18
CA LEU A 132 3.31 8.16 4.61
C LEU A 132 3.41 8.39 6.13
N GLN A 133 3.88 7.43 6.93
CA GLN A 133 4.22 7.65 8.34
C GLN A 133 5.61 8.27 8.53
N ASP A 134 6.41 8.37 7.48
CA ASP A 134 7.71 9.01 7.55
C ASP A 134 7.57 10.50 7.90
N TYR A 135 8.42 10.99 8.79
CA TYR A 135 8.41 12.40 9.21
C TYR A 135 8.91 13.32 8.09
N GLN A 136 9.70 12.79 7.15
CA GLN A 136 10.20 13.54 6.00
C GLN A 136 9.19 13.59 4.85
N SER A 137 8.15 12.73 4.87
CA SER A 137 7.10 12.76 3.85
C SER A 137 6.35 14.09 3.92
N ALA A 138 6.16 14.75 2.78
CA ALA A 138 5.31 15.94 2.66
C ALA A 138 3.81 15.60 2.72
N LEU A 139 3.49 14.31 2.65
CA LEU A 139 2.14 13.78 2.62
C LEU A 139 1.87 12.96 3.88
N GLY A 140 0.60 12.92 4.27
CA GLY A 140 0.12 12.06 5.34
C GLY A 140 -1.25 11.46 5.02
N LEU A 141 -1.61 10.47 5.82
CA LEU A 141 -2.91 9.79 5.80
C LEU A 141 -3.58 10.01 7.16
N ARG A 142 -4.87 10.34 7.19
CA ARG A 142 -5.65 10.50 8.43
C ARG A 142 -7.13 10.18 8.20
N PRO A 143 -7.92 9.95 9.28
CA PRO A 143 -9.38 10.00 9.18
C PRO A 143 -9.84 11.36 8.65
N VAL A 144 -10.92 11.37 7.86
CA VAL A 144 -11.47 12.59 7.26
C VAL A 144 -11.67 13.68 8.32
N LEU A 145 -11.10 14.85 8.07
CA LEU A 145 -11.27 16.04 8.90
C LEU A 145 -12.09 17.09 8.13
N PRO A 146 -13.40 17.20 8.39
CA PRO A 146 -14.27 18.09 7.61
C PRO A 146 -13.80 19.54 7.60
N GLY A 147 -13.70 20.12 6.41
CA GLY A 147 -13.33 21.53 6.22
C GLY A 147 -11.83 21.82 6.34
N SER A 148 -10.98 20.79 6.41
CA SER A 148 -9.54 21.01 6.44
C SER A 148 -9.00 21.47 5.09
N SER A 149 -8.15 22.50 5.10
CA SER A 149 -7.61 23.13 3.88
C SER A 149 -6.39 22.42 3.29
N ASP A 150 -5.78 21.52 4.06
CA ASP A 150 -4.63 20.71 3.68
C ASP A 150 -5.02 19.36 3.07
N THR A 151 -6.33 19.04 3.00
CA THR A 151 -6.85 17.82 2.37
C THR A 151 -6.53 17.79 0.88
N ILE A 152 -6.11 16.62 0.40
CA ILE A 152 -5.80 16.36 -1.00
C ILE A 152 -6.94 15.55 -1.60
N THR A 153 -7.80 16.22 -2.37
CA THR A 153 -8.93 15.58 -3.06
C THR A 153 -8.58 15.12 -4.47
N GLU A 154 -7.59 15.76 -5.09
CA GLU A 154 -7.10 15.45 -6.44
C GLU A 154 -5.57 15.46 -6.44
N LEU A 155 -4.99 14.54 -7.22
CA LEU A 155 -3.54 14.37 -7.34
C LEU A 155 -3.04 14.93 -8.67
N TYR A 156 -2.11 15.88 -8.59
CA TYR A 156 -1.50 16.53 -9.74
C TYR A 156 -0.05 16.95 -9.44
N GLY A 157 0.73 17.13 -10.51
CA GLY A 157 2.08 17.66 -10.43
C GLY A 157 3.00 16.80 -9.53
N PRO A 158 3.90 17.43 -8.75
CA PRO A 158 4.91 16.71 -7.98
C PRO A 158 4.35 15.66 -7.01
N VAL A 159 3.19 15.93 -6.40
CA VAL A 159 2.55 15.01 -5.45
C VAL A 159 2.07 13.74 -6.15
N LEU A 160 1.56 13.86 -7.38
CA LEU A 160 1.16 12.72 -8.19
C LEU A 160 2.38 11.89 -8.59
N GLU A 161 3.48 12.53 -9.01
CA GLU A 161 4.71 11.82 -9.37
C GLU A 161 5.34 11.11 -8.17
N GLU A 162 5.36 11.75 -6.99
CA GLU A 162 5.87 11.14 -5.75
C GLU A 162 5.12 9.85 -5.41
N LEU A 163 3.78 9.89 -5.38
CA LEU A 163 2.97 8.71 -5.12
C LEU A 163 3.07 7.65 -6.24
N SER A 164 3.27 8.08 -7.49
CA SER A 164 3.47 7.18 -8.63
C SER A 164 4.79 6.44 -8.56
N GLU A 165 5.88 7.12 -8.17
CA GLU A 165 7.15 6.46 -7.92
C GLU A 165 7.02 5.47 -6.75
N MET A 166 6.33 5.84 -5.68
CA MET A 166 6.09 4.95 -4.53
C MET A 166 5.33 3.70 -4.94
N GLU A 167 4.27 3.85 -5.74
CA GLU A 167 3.47 2.73 -6.23
C GLU A 167 4.26 1.81 -7.18
N HIS A 168 5.08 2.39 -8.06
CA HIS A 168 5.96 1.61 -8.93
C HIS A 168 7.02 0.84 -8.13
N ARG A 169 7.62 1.49 -7.12
CA ARG A 169 8.57 0.84 -6.22
C ARG A 169 7.94 -0.32 -5.46
N ARG A 170 6.71 -0.13 -4.96
CA ARG A 170 5.90 -1.19 -4.33
C ARG A 170 5.69 -2.35 -5.31
N TRP A 171 5.30 -2.06 -6.55
CA TRP A 171 5.14 -3.07 -7.60
C TRP A 171 6.41 -3.85 -7.85
N MET A 172 7.55 -3.17 -8.02
CA MET A 172 8.83 -3.83 -8.23
C MET A 172 9.19 -4.76 -7.07
N LEU A 173 8.99 -4.32 -5.82
CA LEU A 173 9.26 -5.15 -4.64
C LEU A 173 8.38 -6.41 -4.57
N ASP A 174 7.11 -6.32 -4.96
CA ASP A 174 6.23 -7.48 -5.04
C ASP A 174 6.67 -8.44 -6.14
N ARG A 175 7.04 -7.90 -7.30
CA ARG A 175 7.53 -8.70 -8.43
C ARG A 175 8.88 -9.36 -8.14
N GLU A 176 9.81 -8.68 -7.48
CA GLU A 176 11.08 -9.28 -7.04
C GLU A 176 10.84 -10.47 -6.10
N LYS A 177 9.93 -10.35 -5.12
CA LYS A 177 9.59 -11.45 -4.20
C LYS A 177 9.01 -12.65 -4.94
N GLU A 178 8.30 -12.42 -6.03
CA GLU A 178 7.77 -13.46 -6.90
C GLU A 178 8.84 -14.02 -7.88
N GLY A 179 10.04 -13.46 -7.90
CA GLY A 179 11.16 -13.89 -8.74
C GLY A 179 11.20 -13.24 -10.12
N TRP A 180 10.48 -12.13 -10.33
CA TRP A 180 10.60 -11.35 -11.54
C TRP A 180 11.91 -10.58 -11.60
N ARG A 181 12.42 -10.37 -12.81
CA ARG A 181 13.64 -9.62 -13.08
C ARG A 181 13.53 -8.80 -14.36
N TYR A 182 14.45 -7.86 -14.54
CA TYR A 182 14.55 -7.08 -15.76
C TYR A 182 14.80 -7.96 -17.00
N GLY A 183 14.08 -7.69 -18.09
CA GLY A 183 14.25 -8.34 -19.38
C GLY A 183 13.07 -8.08 -20.32
N GLN A 184 13.08 -8.70 -21.50
CA GLN A 184 11.90 -8.67 -22.37
C GLN A 184 10.71 -9.33 -21.65
N TYR A 185 9.49 -8.84 -21.89
CA TYR A 185 8.30 -9.42 -21.27
C TYR A 185 8.14 -10.91 -21.61
N ASP A 186 8.25 -11.75 -20.58
CA ASP A 186 8.08 -13.20 -20.65
C ASP A 186 7.57 -13.69 -19.27
N PRO A 187 6.29 -14.05 -19.16
CA PRO A 187 5.70 -14.55 -17.91
C PRO A 187 6.29 -15.87 -17.42
N ASP A 188 6.69 -16.77 -18.33
CA ASP A 188 7.25 -18.08 -17.97
C ASP A 188 8.67 -17.91 -17.40
N ALA A 189 9.47 -17.03 -18.01
CA ALA A 189 10.79 -16.68 -17.52
C ALA A 189 10.76 -15.67 -16.35
N LYS A 190 9.58 -15.11 -16.04
CA LYS A 190 9.37 -13.99 -15.10
C LYS A 190 10.29 -12.81 -15.40
N THR A 191 10.22 -12.30 -16.63
CA THR A 191 10.94 -11.10 -17.03
C THR A 191 9.98 -10.02 -17.52
N THR A 192 10.27 -8.77 -17.19
CA THR A 192 9.52 -7.61 -17.66
C THR A 192 10.43 -6.38 -17.82
N PRO A 193 10.23 -5.54 -18.85
CA PRO A 193 11.08 -4.37 -19.06
C PRO A 193 10.86 -3.29 -18.01
N GLU A 194 9.77 -3.36 -17.26
CA GLU A 194 9.36 -2.37 -16.25
C GLU A 194 10.08 -2.54 -14.90
N MET A 195 10.96 -3.54 -14.74
CA MET A 195 11.86 -3.67 -13.58
C MET A 195 13.02 -2.66 -13.66
N VAL A 196 12.68 -1.38 -13.77
CA VAL A 196 13.58 -0.23 -13.83
C VAL A 196 13.03 0.90 -12.95
N PRO A 197 13.87 1.86 -12.50
CA PRO A 197 13.40 3.06 -11.82
C PRO A 197 12.27 3.77 -12.56
N TYR A 198 11.37 4.42 -11.81
CA TYR A 198 10.16 5.07 -12.34
C TYR A 198 10.46 6.12 -13.42
N ASP A 199 11.56 6.85 -13.28
CA ASP A 199 12.03 7.86 -14.23
C ASP A 199 12.56 7.27 -15.54
N GLU A 200 12.94 6.00 -15.54
CA GLU A 200 13.39 5.24 -16.72
C GLU A 200 12.23 4.55 -17.48
N LEU A 201 11.02 4.53 -16.93
CA LEU A 201 9.85 4.01 -17.62
C LEU A 201 9.47 4.85 -18.84
N ASP A 202 8.85 4.20 -19.82
CA ASP A 202 8.18 4.94 -20.88
C ASP A 202 6.94 5.69 -20.37
N GLU A 203 6.51 6.68 -21.14
CA GLU A 203 5.43 7.57 -20.73
C GLU A 203 4.07 6.85 -20.64
N VAL A 204 3.87 5.77 -21.39
CA VAL A 204 2.63 5.00 -21.35
C VAL A 204 2.53 4.24 -20.03
N SER A 205 3.60 3.55 -19.62
CA SER A 205 3.65 2.87 -18.33
C SER A 205 3.53 3.86 -17.17
N ARG A 206 4.21 5.02 -17.24
CA ARG A 206 4.05 6.08 -16.22
C ARG A 206 2.61 6.58 -16.12
N GLU A 207 1.94 6.83 -17.24
CA GLU A 207 0.57 7.30 -17.21
C GLU A 207 -0.39 6.24 -16.66
N ASN A 208 -0.18 4.95 -16.95
CA ASN A 208 -0.95 3.86 -16.35
C ASN A 208 -0.81 3.85 -14.81
N ILE A 209 0.40 4.05 -14.30
CA ILE A 209 0.65 4.15 -12.85
C ILE A 209 -0.04 5.39 -12.27
N ARG A 210 0.05 6.54 -12.94
CA ARG A 210 -0.65 7.76 -12.50
C ARG A 210 -2.16 7.57 -12.46
N LEU A 211 -2.75 6.84 -13.40
CA LEU A 211 -4.19 6.53 -13.40
C LEU A 211 -4.58 5.70 -12.18
N ILE A 212 -3.78 4.70 -11.80
CA ILE A 212 -3.98 3.90 -10.58
C ILE A 212 -3.91 4.82 -9.35
N VAL A 213 -2.86 5.64 -9.25
CA VAL A 213 -2.62 6.51 -8.10
C VAL A 213 -3.70 7.59 -7.95
N ARG A 214 -4.23 8.14 -9.04
CA ARG A 214 -5.33 9.13 -9.01
C ARG A 214 -6.62 8.59 -8.37
N ALA A 215 -6.81 7.27 -8.29
CA ALA A 215 -7.96 6.68 -7.62
C ALA A 215 -7.81 6.63 -6.08
N ILE A 216 -6.59 6.73 -5.54
CA ILE A 216 -6.31 6.60 -4.10
C ILE A 216 -7.15 7.55 -3.23
N PRO A 217 -7.27 8.87 -3.53
CA PRO A 217 -8.08 9.76 -2.71
C PRO A 217 -9.55 9.34 -2.61
N GLU A 218 -10.14 8.88 -3.71
CA GLU A 218 -11.54 8.43 -3.76
C GLU A 218 -11.72 7.12 -2.96
N ASN A 219 -10.79 6.17 -3.12
CA ASN A 219 -10.80 4.90 -2.39
C ASN A 219 -10.67 5.11 -0.86
N LEU A 220 -9.81 6.04 -0.44
CA LEU A 220 -9.67 6.42 0.97
C LEU A 220 -10.93 7.10 1.50
N LEU A 221 -11.53 8.00 0.73
CA LEU A 221 -12.74 8.71 1.13
C LEU A 221 -13.90 7.75 1.38
N ALA A 222 -14.05 6.70 0.57
CA ALA A 222 -15.06 5.66 0.72
C ALA A 222 -15.02 4.96 2.08
N ILE A 223 -13.86 4.93 2.74
CA ILE A 223 -13.66 4.31 4.06
C ILE A 223 -13.49 5.33 5.19
N GLY A 224 -13.68 6.62 4.92
CA GLY A 224 -13.59 7.70 5.91
C GLY A 224 -12.17 8.17 6.20
N PHE A 225 -11.24 7.99 5.26
CA PHE A 225 -9.86 8.48 5.34
C PHE A 225 -9.56 9.48 4.21
N GLU A 226 -8.50 10.27 4.37
CA GLU A 226 -8.05 11.24 3.38
C GLU A 226 -6.52 11.38 3.39
N LEU A 227 -5.98 11.74 2.23
CA LEU A 227 -4.62 12.25 2.14
C LEU A 227 -4.61 13.74 2.52
N TYR A 228 -3.54 14.17 3.18
CA TYR A 228 -3.34 15.58 3.52
C TYR A 228 -1.88 15.98 3.35
N ARG A 229 -1.63 17.29 3.16
CA ARG A 229 -0.29 17.86 3.15
C ARG A 229 0.20 18.08 4.57
N LYS A 230 1.33 17.48 4.93
CA LYS A 230 1.99 17.73 6.21
C LYS A 230 2.67 19.10 6.16
N VAL A 231 2.61 19.81 7.28
CA VAL A 231 3.48 20.97 7.51
C VAL A 231 4.82 20.40 7.97
N VAL A 232 5.80 20.41 7.06
CA VAL A 232 7.18 19.97 7.33
C VAL A 232 8.04 21.16 7.73
#